data_AF-K9YCM4-F1
#
_entry.id   AF-K9YCM4-F1
#
_cell.length_a   1.000
_cell.length_b   1.000
_cell.length_c   1.000
_cell.angle_alpha   90.00
_cell.angle_beta   90.00
_cell.angle_gamma   90.00
#
_symmetry.space_group_name_H-M   'P 1'
#
loop_
_entity.id
_entity.type
_entity.pdbx_description
1 polymer ?
#
loop_
_entity_poly.entity_id
_entity_poly.type
_entity_poly.pdbx_seq_one_letter_code
_entity_poly.pdbx_strand_id
1 'polypeptide(L)'
;MTNNYIQVLSQIKSLSLSEKLKLLGELKELVNQPVEVEGEDETIPIEEIIQSQTAWDDYTSGKDQGISSQELKHQLLEDDFA
;
A
#
# COMPACT_ATOMS: atom_id res chain seq x y z
N MET A 1 4.70 -18.46 17.53
CA MET A 1 5.58 -17.62 16.68
C MET A 1 4.99 -16.21 16.69
N THR A 2 5.25 -15.43 17.75
CA THR A 2 4.48 -14.20 18.04
C THR A 2 5.24 -13.19 18.92
N ASN A 3 6.56 -13.33 19.07
CA ASN A 3 7.28 -12.63 20.15
C ASN A 3 8.13 -11.43 19.71
N ASN A 4 8.45 -11.28 18.42
CA ASN A 4 9.33 -10.20 17.97
C ASN A 4 8.63 -8.82 18.04
N TYR A 5 7.42 -8.71 17.49
CA TYR A 5 6.67 -7.46 17.47
C TYR A 5 6.42 -6.89 18.88
N ILE A 6 5.99 -7.73 19.82
CA ILE A 6 5.70 -7.30 21.19
C ILE A 6 6.98 -6.85 21.90
N GLN A 7 8.11 -7.54 21.68
CA GLN A 7 9.41 -7.16 22.23
C GLN A 7 9.88 -5.81 21.69
N VAL A 8 9.84 -5.61 20.37
CA VAL A 8 10.20 -4.33 19.74
C VAL A 8 9.31 -3.20 20.25
N LEU A 9 7.99 -3.42 20.35
CA LEU A 9 7.06 -2.43 20.87
C LEU A 9 7.38 -2.04 22.33
N SER A 10 7.74 -3.02 23.16
CA SER A 10 8.11 -2.77 24.55
C SER A 10 9.38 -1.92 24.67
N GLN A 11 10.38 -2.18 23.83
CA GLN A 11 11.63 -1.43 23.77
C GLN A 11 11.37 0.02 23.33
N ILE A 12 10.57 0.22 22.29
CA ILE A 12 10.20 1.57 21.82
C ILE A 12 9.46 2.34 22.91
N LYS A 13 8.54 1.69 23.65
CA LYS A 13 7.79 2.34 24.73
C LYS A 13 8.70 2.86 25.84
N SER A 14 9.76 2.13 26.19
CA SER A 14 10.74 2.52 27.20
C SER A 14 11.67 3.68 26.83
N LEU A 15 11.74 4.05 25.54
CA LEU A 15 12.57 5.18 25.10
C LEU A 15 12.02 6.53 25.60
N SER A 16 12.94 7.46 25.85
CA SER A 16 12.63 8.88 26.07
C SER A 16 12.07 9.52 24.80
N LEU A 17 11.48 10.71 24.94
CA LEU A 17 10.89 11.42 23.80
C LEU A 17 11.94 11.79 22.74
N SER A 18 13.14 12.21 23.14
CA SER A 18 14.23 12.54 22.21
C SER A 18 14.71 11.32 21.44
N GLU A 19 14.84 10.17 22.09
CA GLU A 19 15.22 8.91 21.44
C GLU A 19 14.15 8.44 20.47
N LYS A 20 12.86 8.58 20.81
CA LYS A 20 11.75 8.28 19.89
C LYS A 20 11.78 9.16 18.65
N LEU A 21 12.04 10.45 18.80
CA LEU A 21 12.14 11.39 17.68
C LEU A 21 13.34 11.09 16.79
N LYS A 22 14.49 10.73 17.38
CA LYS A 22 15.68 10.30 16.62
C LYS A 22 15.40 9.03 15.82
N LEU A 23 14.83 8.01 16.48
CA LEU A 23 14.44 6.75 15.83
C LEU A 23 13.45 6.98 14.69
N LEU A 24 12.45 7.85 14.88
CA LEU A 24 11.51 8.21 13.82
C LEU A 24 12.21 8.86 12.63
N GLY A 25 13.21 9.72 12.86
CA GLY A 25 14.03 10.30 11.79
C GLY A 25 14.77 9.22 11.00
N GLU A 26 15.46 8.31 11.69
CA GLU A 26 16.20 7.20 11.06
C GLU A 26 15.28 6.25 10.29
N LEU A 27 14.09 5.94 10.82
CA LEU A 27 13.11 5.08 10.15
C LEU A 27 12.53 5.73 8.90
N LYS A 28 12.33 7.05 8.90
CA LYS A 28 11.86 7.76 7.70
C LYS A 28 12.87 7.68 6.56
N GLU A 29 14.16 7.77 6.87
CA GLU A 29 15.21 7.60 5.86
C GLU A 29 15.22 6.19 5.27
N LEU A 30 14.91 5.16 6.08
CA LEU A 30 14.81 3.77 5.62
C LEU A 30 13.56 3.50 4.78
N VAL A 31 12.41 4.07 5.16
CA VAL A 31 11.14 3.89 4.43
C VAL A 31 11.12 4.66 3.11
N ASN A 32 11.84 5.79 3.04
CA ASN A 32 11.98 6.56 1.80
C ASN A 32 12.98 5.94 0.82
N GLN A 33 13.61 4.81 1.15
CA GLN A 33 14.36 4.05 0.15
C GLN A 33 13.35 3.32 -0.74
N PRO A 34 13.34 3.58 -2.06
CA PRO A 34 12.53 2.80 -2.98
C PRO A 34 12.92 1.33 -2.83
N VAL A 35 11.92 0.48 -2.60
CA VAL A 35 12.11 -0.97 -2.59
C VAL A 35 12.27 -1.38 -4.05
N GLU A 36 13.48 -1.77 -4.45
CA GLU A 36 13.70 -2.46 -5.72
C GLU A 36 13.02 -3.83 -5.62
N VAL A 37 11.92 -4.00 -6.36
CA VAL A 37 11.27 -5.29 -6.59
C VAL A 37 12.04 -6.00 -7.69
N GLU A 38 12.62 -7.18 -7.39
CA GLU A 38 13.31 -8.00 -8.39
C GLU A 38 12.35 -8.36 -9.54
N GLY A 39 12.59 -7.80 -10.73
CA GLY A 39 11.96 -8.23 -11.98
C GLY A 39 11.36 -7.14 -12.85
N GLU A 40 11.10 -5.94 -12.33
CA GLU A 40 10.53 -4.83 -13.11
C GLU A 40 11.19 -3.51 -12.67
N ASP A 41 11.91 -2.84 -13.57
CA ASP A 41 12.45 -1.47 -13.39
C ASP A 41 11.33 -0.41 -13.30
N GLU A 42 10.14 -0.79 -12.87
CA GLU A 42 8.96 0.07 -12.83
C GLU A 42 8.78 0.61 -11.41
N THR A 43 9.27 1.83 -11.20
CA THR A 43 8.97 2.57 -9.99
C THR A 43 7.51 3.04 -10.04
N ILE A 44 6.63 2.43 -9.25
CA ILE A 44 5.24 2.86 -9.14
C ILE A 44 5.18 4.16 -8.31
N PRO A 45 4.61 5.27 -8.84
CA PRO A 45 4.43 6.50 -8.09
C PRO A 45 3.57 6.31 -6.83
N ILE A 46 3.86 7.10 -5.78
CA ILE A 46 3.10 7.04 -4.51
C ILE A 46 1.61 7.34 -4.76
N GLU A 47 1.32 8.23 -5.70
CA GLU A 47 -0.03 8.62 -6.08
C GLU A 47 -0.84 7.43 -6.63
N GLU A 48 -0.21 6.57 -7.43
CA GLU A 48 -0.83 5.37 -7.98
C GLU A 48 -1.12 4.33 -6.89
N ILE A 49 -0.22 4.19 -5.92
CA ILE A 49 -0.42 3.31 -4.75
C ILE A 49 -1.61 3.81 -3.91
N ILE A 50 -1.70 5.12 -3.66
CA ILE A 50 -2.81 5.71 -2.89
C ILE A 50 -4.14 5.53 -3.62
N GLN A 51 -4.17 5.73 -4.94
CA GLN A 51 -5.36 5.52 -5.75
C GLN A 51 -5.82 4.06 -5.72
N SER A 52 -4.87 3.12 -5.87
CA SER A 52 -5.13 1.69 -5.78
C SER A 52 -5.71 1.29 -4.42
N GLN A 53 -5.10 1.78 -3.32
CA GLN A 53 -5.61 1.51 -1.97
C GLN A 53 -7.02 2.08 -1.76
N THR A 54 -7.29 3.27 -2.28
CA THR A 54 -8.63 3.91 -2.17
C THR A 54 -9.68 3.11 -2.94
N ALA A 55 -9.38 2.66 -4.16
CA ALA A 55 -10.28 1.83 -4.95
C ALA A 55 -10.57 0.49 -4.25
N TRP A 56 -9.55 -0.10 -3.62
CA TRP A 56 -9.71 -1.32 -2.85
C TRP A 56 -10.60 -1.14 -1.61
N ASP A 57 -10.41 -0.06 -0.87
CA ASP A 57 -11.23 0.26 0.31
C ASP A 57 -12.69 0.53 -0.08
N ASP A 58 -12.92 1.21 -1.21
CA ASP A 58 -14.26 1.47 -1.73
C ASP A 58 -14.97 0.17 -2.19
N TYR A 59 -14.24 -0.75 -2.83
CA TYR A 59 -14.78 -2.08 -3.19
C TYR A 59 -15.13 -2.92 -1.95
N THR A 60 -14.20 -3.02 -1.00
CA THR A 60 -14.40 -3.85 0.21
C THR A 60 -15.47 -3.28 1.16
N SER A 61 -15.66 -1.97 1.18
CA SER A 61 -16.76 -1.32 1.91
C SER A 61 -18.11 -1.41 1.19
N GLY A 62 -18.14 -1.91 -0.05
CA GLY A 62 -19.33 -2.01 -0.89
C GLY A 62 -19.82 -0.66 -1.42
N LYS A 63 -19.01 0.40 -1.27
CA LYS A 63 -19.25 1.73 -1.81
C LYS A 63 -19.06 1.73 -3.33
N ASP A 64 -18.11 0.95 -3.81
CA ASP A 64 -17.97 0.58 -5.21
C ASP A 64 -18.52 -0.83 -5.41
N GLN A 65 -19.54 -0.96 -6.27
CA GLN A 65 -20.15 -2.25 -6.61
C GLN A 65 -19.44 -2.93 -7.80
N GLY A 66 -18.39 -2.31 -8.32
CA GLY A 66 -17.75 -2.69 -9.57
C GLY A 66 -18.68 -2.49 -10.76
N ILE A 67 -18.27 -3.06 -11.89
CA ILE A 67 -19.08 -3.06 -13.12
C ILE A 67 -19.83 -4.40 -13.26
N SER A 68 -20.98 -4.36 -13.91
CA SER A 68 -21.74 -5.58 -14.17
C SER A 68 -20.98 -6.50 -15.14
N SER A 69 -21.23 -7.81 -15.07
CA SER A 69 -20.65 -8.76 -16.03
C SER A 69 -21.01 -8.43 -17.48
N GLN A 70 -22.14 -7.76 -17.72
CA GLN A 70 -22.58 -7.36 -19.05
C GLN A 70 -21.81 -6.13 -19.54
N GLU A 71 -21.57 -5.15 -18.65
CA GLU A 71 -20.72 -3.98 -18.88
C GLU A 71 -19.27 -4.40 -19.19
N LEU A 72 -18.72 -5.32 -18.39
CA LEU A 72 -17.37 -5.86 -18.59
C LEU A 72 -17.27 -6.57 -19.95
N LYS A 73 -18.29 -7.34 -20.32
CA LYS A 73 -18.33 -8.04 -21.60
C LYS A 73 -18.36 -7.06 -22.78
N HIS A 74 -19.11 -5.97 -22.68
CA HIS A 74 -19.13 -4.92 -23.68
C HIS A 74 -17.74 -4.27 -23.83
N GLN A 75 -17.11 -3.85 -22.73
CA GLN A 75 -15.78 -3.23 -22.77
C GLN A 75 -14.70 -4.14 -23.37
N LEU A 76 -14.75 -5.45 -23.09
CA LEU A 76 -13.72 -6.38 -23.56
C LEU A 76 -13.93 -6.90 -24.99
N LEU A 77 -15.18 -6.87 -25.49
CA LEU A 77 -15.53 -7.55 -26.73
C LEU A 77 -16.18 -6.65 -27.78
N GLU A 78 -16.68 -5.46 -27.45
CA GLU A 78 -17.34 -4.58 -28.42
C GLU A 78 -16.41 -3.52 -29.04
N ASP A 79 -15.23 -3.26 -28.45
CA ASP A 79 -14.21 -2.37 -29.05
C ASP A 79 -13.46 -2.99 -30.25
N ASP A 80 -13.59 -4.30 -30.50
CA ASP A 80 -12.89 -5.02 -31.59
C ASP A 80 -13.77 -5.34 -32.82
N PHE A 81 -15.05 -4.92 -32.84
CA PHE A 81 -15.98 -5.25 -33.96
C PHE A 81 -16.73 -4.05 -34.58
N ALA A 82 -16.20 -2.83 -34.47
CA ALA A 82 -16.72 -1.65 -35.16
C ALA A 82 -15.82 -1.18 -36.32
#